data_AF-A0A8I3A659-F1
#
_entry.id   AF-A0A8I3A659-F1
#
_cell.length_a   1.000
_cell.length_b   1.000
_cell.length_c   1.000
_cell.angle_alpha   90.00
_cell.angle_beta   90.00
_cell.angle_gamma   90.00
#
_symmetry.space_group_name_H-M   'P 1'
#
loop_
_entity.id
_entity.type
_entity.pdbx_description
1 polymer ?
#
loop_
_entity_poly.entity_id
_entity_poly.type
_entity_poly.pdbx_seq_one_letter_code
_entity_poly.pdbx_strand_id
1 'polypeptide(L)'
;MGLVMQLTRVTSALTFLLSSGAVDEAENWEEQTASARSSYLSEYNAAGISLIVSAFGSTETPTTSGLDPVTTANTMAAWVIEYGIQGIDVDYEDFTAFDSGNGTSETWLITFTQQLRTQLPQGEYILTHAPVAPWFSPNLWSGGGYLAVDQSVGYLIDWYNIQFYNQGSTEYTTCAGLLTTSSSTWPESALFQIAANGVSLDKLVIGKPGTTKEAKTGYIDPTTLASCVAEAASEGWDKVLVPISRRVLTCGVHAHIRCWGDGVAGMSPT
;
A
#
# COMPACT_ATOMS: atom_id res chain seq x y z
N MET A 1 -16.19 -8.85 30.48
CA MET A 1 -16.55 -8.29 29.16
C MET A 1 -15.44 -8.71 28.21
N GLY A 2 -15.76 -9.62 27.29
CA GLY A 2 -14.77 -10.18 26.37
C GLY A 2 -14.30 -9.11 25.40
N LEU A 3 -13.01 -8.83 25.41
CA LEU A 3 -12.36 -8.06 24.36
C LEU A 3 -12.51 -8.89 23.08
N VAL A 4 -13.42 -8.50 22.19
CA VAL A 4 -13.42 -9.03 20.83
C VAL A 4 -12.14 -8.46 20.21
N MET A 5 -11.08 -9.24 20.26
CA MET A 5 -9.89 -9.03 19.44
C MET A 5 -10.40 -9.13 18.00
N GLN A 6 -10.69 -7.99 17.38
CA GLN A 6 -10.88 -7.93 15.94
C GLN A 6 -9.61 -8.55 15.37
N LEU A 7 -9.71 -9.75 14.81
CA LEU A 7 -8.65 -10.27 13.97
C LEU A 7 -8.54 -9.30 12.81
N THR A 8 -7.60 -8.36 12.91
CA THR A 8 -7.16 -7.54 11.79
C THR A 8 -6.68 -8.53 10.73
N ARG A 9 -7.48 -8.71 9.67
CA ARG A 9 -7.06 -9.56 8.55
C ARG A 9 -5.78 -8.96 7.96
N VAL A 10 -4.82 -9.82 7.66
CA VAL A 10 -3.60 -9.41 6.96
C VAL A 10 -3.96 -9.14 5.50
N THR A 11 -3.36 -8.15 4.88
CA THR A 11 -3.56 -7.87 3.45
C THR A 11 -2.27 -8.15 2.69
N SER A 12 -2.37 -8.88 1.58
CA SER A 12 -1.28 -9.15 0.64
C SER A 12 -1.63 -8.54 -0.71
N ALA A 13 -0.73 -7.75 -1.29
CA ALA A 13 -0.94 -7.10 -2.58
C ALA A 13 -0.11 -7.79 -3.67
N LEU A 14 -0.77 -8.24 -4.73
CA LEU A 14 -0.12 -8.74 -5.94
C LEU A 14 0.38 -7.55 -6.76
N THR A 15 1.69 -7.50 -7.02
CA THR A 15 2.30 -6.47 -7.86
C THR A 15 2.35 -6.96 -9.31
N PHE A 16 2.01 -6.21 -10.36
CA PHE A 16 1.36 -4.90 -10.41
C PHE A 16 0.26 -4.90 -11.48
N LEU A 17 -0.70 -3.99 -11.37
CA LEU A 17 -1.68 -3.68 -12.41
C LEU A 17 -1.37 -2.31 -13.01
N LEU A 18 -0.97 -2.31 -14.28
CA LEU A 18 -0.71 -1.08 -15.03
C LEU A 18 -1.92 -0.73 -15.91
N SER A 19 -1.95 0.48 -16.47
CA SER A 19 -2.99 0.88 -17.43
C SER A 19 -3.04 0.01 -18.69
N SER A 20 -1.92 -0.65 -19.02
CA SER A 20 -1.78 -1.58 -20.14
C SER A 20 -2.20 -3.02 -19.81
N GLY A 21 -2.47 -3.35 -18.54
CA GLY A 21 -2.78 -4.71 -18.09
C GLY A 21 -1.93 -5.15 -16.89
N ALA A 22 -2.16 -6.38 -16.43
CA ALA A 22 -1.42 -6.98 -15.33
C ALA A 22 0.02 -7.32 -15.75
N VAL A 23 0.93 -7.22 -14.79
CA VAL A 23 2.34 -7.61 -14.92
C VAL A 23 2.79 -8.31 -13.63
N ASP A 24 3.96 -8.96 -13.68
CA ASP A 24 4.57 -9.61 -12.51
C ASP A 24 3.63 -10.64 -11.83
N GLU A 25 3.36 -10.50 -10.54
CA GLU A 25 2.48 -11.39 -9.76
C GLU A 25 1.00 -11.27 -10.16
N ALA A 26 0.56 -10.09 -10.61
CA ALA A 26 -0.81 -9.92 -11.08
C ALA A 26 -1.03 -10.67 -12.41
N GLU A 27 -0.05 -10.68 -13.31
CA GLU A 27 -0.10 -11.47 -14.56
C GLU A 27 -0.17 -12.97 -14.24
N ASN A 28 0.68 -13.44 -13.32
CA ASN A 28 0.64 -14.83 -12.87
C ASN A 28 -0.73 -15.25 -12.32
N TRP A 29 -1.45 -14.33 -11.66
CA TRP A 29 -2.81 -14.54 -11.15
C TRP A 29 -3.87 -14.57 -12.26
N GLU A 30 -3.76 -13.65 -13.22
CA GLU A 30 -4.61 -13.57 -14.40
C GLU A 30 -4.52 -14.86 -15.24
N GLU A 31 -3.32 -15.40 -15.43
CA GLU A 31 -3.07 -16.64 -16.20
C GLU A 31 -3.61 -17.92 -15.53
N GLN A 32 -3.93 -17.88 -14.24
CA GLN A 32 -4.53 -19.03 -13.58
C GLN A 32 -5.91 -19.38 -14.17
N THR A 33 -6.38 -20.60 -13.93
CA THR A 33 -7.79 -20.92 -14.18
C THR A 33 -8.68 -20.28 -13.10
N ALA A 34 -9.95 -20.01 -13.43
CA ALA A 34 -10.91 -19.50 -12.46
C ALA A 34 -11.05 -20.41 -11.22
N SER A 35 -11.01 -21.73 -11.40
CA SER A 35 -11.05 -22.70 -10.30
C SER A 35 -9.81 -22.66 -9.41
N ALA A 36 -8.62 -22.46 -10.00
CA ALA A 36 -7.38 -22.31 -9.25
C ALA A 36 -7.40 -21.02 -8.43
N ARG A 37 -7.76 -19.88 -9.04
CA ARG A 37 -7.95 -18.61 -8.32
C ARG A 37 -8.90 -18.76 -7.14
N SER A 38 -10.08 -19.36 -7.37
CA SER A 38 -11.06 -19.59 -6.31
C SER A 38 -10.52 -20.46 -5.16
N SER A 39 -9.74 -21.50 -5.48
CA SER A 39 -9.10 -22.35 -4.47
C SER A 39 -8.05 -21.58 -3.67
N TYR A 40 -7.17 -20.84 -4.32
CA TYR A 40 -6.17 -20.00 -3.64
C TYR A 40 -6.82 -18.93 -2.77
N LEU A 41 -7.82 -18.21 -3.28
CA LEU A 41 -8.60 -17.25 -2.49
C LEU A 41 -9.20 -17.89 -1.24
N SER A 42 -9.73 -19.12 -1.33
CA SER A 42 -10.23 -19.84 -0.16
C SER A 42 -9.13 -20.15 0.85
N GLU A 43 -7.94 -20.53 0.39
CA GLU A 43 -6.78 -20.81 1.25
C GLU A 43 -6.27 -19.55 1.95
N TYR A 44 -6.10 -18.45 1.22
CA TYR A 44 -5.73 -17.14 1.80
C TYR A 44 -6.77 -16.68 2.82
N ASN A 45 -8.06 -16.74 2.48
CA ASN A 45 -9.14 -16.35 3.39
C ASN A 45 -9.19 -17.24 4.64
N ALA A 46 -8.97 -18.55 4.50
CA ALA A 46 -8.90 -19.47 5.64
C ALA A 46 -7.71 -19.17 6.56
N ALA A 47 -6.62 -18.64 6.00
CA ALA A 47 -5.46 -18.14 6.75
C ALA A 47 -5.66 -16.71 7.32
N GLY A 48 -6.83 -16.09 7.10
CA GLY A 48 -7.11 -14.72 7.54
C GLY A 48 -6.41 -13.64 6.72
N ILE A 49 -6.00 -13.96 5.49
CA ILE A 49 -5.33 -13.05 4.56
C ILE A 49 -6.32 -12.63 3.46
N SER A 50 -6.43 -11.32 3.23
CA SER A 50 -7.09 -10.75 2.07
C SER A 50 -6.07 -10.54 0.95
N LEU A 51 -6.39 -10.98 -0.27
CA LEU A 51 -5.55 -10.80 -1.44
C LEU A 51 -6.09 -9.64 -2.29
N ILE A 52 -5.27 -8.62 -2.51
CA ILE A 52 -5.57 -7.42 -3.34
C ILE A 52 -4.54 -7.29 -4.46
N VAL A 53 -4.73 -6.35 -5.40
CA VAL A 53 -3.73 -6.00 -6.43
C VAL A 53 -3.14 -4.61 -6.19
N SER A 54 -1.85 -4.42 -6.42
CA SER A 54 -1.21 -3.11 -6.39
C SER A 54 -1.21 -2.48 -7.77
N ALA A 55 -1.88 -1.34 -7.93
CA ALA A 55 -1.88 -0.57 -9.17
C ALA A 55 -0.63 0.32 -9.27
N PHE A 56 -0.11 0.48 -10.48
CA PHE A 56 1.04 1.33 -10.82
C PHE A 56 2.39 0.80 -10.29
N GLY A 57 2.97 1.46 -9.30
CA GLY A 57 4.38 1.36 -8.92
C GLY A 57 5.30 2.22 -9.81
N SER A 58 6.60 2.18 -9.49
CA SER A 58 7.65 3.08 -10.05
C SER A 58 7.79 3.17 -11.57
N THR A 59 7.16 2.27 -12.34
CA THR A 59 7.30 2.22 -13.81
C THR A 59 6.17 2.92 -14.57
N GLU A 60 5.10 3.32 -13.90
CA GLU A 60 3.97 4.02 -14.54
C GLU A 60 3.72 5.38 -13.88
N THR A 61 3.74 6.43 -14.70
CA THR A 61 3.51 7.82 -14.29
C THR A 61 2.17 8.30 -14.86
N PRO A 62 1.02 7.90 -14.27
CA PRO A 62 -0.28 8.04 -14.92
C PRO A 62 -0.67 9.50 -15.22
N THR A 63 -0.32 10.45 -14.34
CA THR A 63 -0.69 11.86 -14.53
C THR A 63 0.21 12.54 -15.58
N THR A 64 1.53 12.34 -15.48
CA THR A 64 2.53 12.85 -16.43
C THR A 64 2.30 12.27 -17.83
N SER A 65 1.92 10.99 -17.92
CA SER A 65 1.60 10.32 -19.19
C SER A 65 0.24 10.72 -19.77
N GLY A 66 -0.54 11.55 -19.07
CA GLY A 66 -1.84 12.03 -19.53
C GLY A 66 -2.93 10.96 -19.54
N LEU A 67 -2.81 9.93 -18.70
CA LEU A 67 -3.86 8.93 -18.55
C LEU A 67 -5.09 9.56 -17.92
N ASP A 68 -6.26 9.26 -18.49
CA ASP A 68 -7.54 9.71 -17.92
C ASP A 68 -7.85 8.92 -16.64
N PRO A 69 -8.06 9.58 -15.48
CA PRO A 69 -8.27 8.88 -14.21
C PRO A 69 -9.55 8.03 -14.21
N VAL A 70 -10.60 8.47 -14.91
CA VAL A 70 -11.88 7.73 -14.95
C VAL A 70 -11.73 6.45 -15.75
N THR A 71 -11.17 6.55 -16.95
CA THR A 71 -10.92 5.39 -17.83
C THR A 71 -9.97 4.40 -17.16
N THR A 72 -8.89 4.90 -16.55
CA THR A 72 -7.92 4.06 -15.83
C THR A 72 -8.59 3.33 -14.67
N ALA A 73 -9.38 4.02 -13.85
CA ALA A 73 -10.10 3.40 -12.72
C ALA A 73 -11.09 2.32 -13.21
N ASN A 74 -11.82 2.57 -14.31
CA ASN A 74 -12.74 1.59 -14.87
C ASN A 74 -12.01 0.34 -15.36
N THR A 75 -10.89 0.49 -16.07
CA THR A 75 -10.07 -0.64 -16.53
C THR A 75 -9.57 -1.47 -15.35
N MET A 76 -9.02 -0.81 -14.33
CA MET A 76 -8.46 -1.51 -13.17
C MET A 76 -9.54 -2.18 -12.31
N ALA A 77 -10.68 -1.54 -12.10
CA ALA A 77 -11.81 -2.14 -11.40
C ALA A 77 -12.39 -3.34 -12.16
N ALA A 78 -12.49 -3.26 -13.49
CA ALA A 78 -12.92 -4.39 -14.31
C ALA A 78 -12.00 -5.60 -14.14
N TRP A 79 -10.68 -5.39 -14.13
CA TRP A 79 -9.71 -6.44 -13.86
C TRP A 79 -9.89 -7.06 -12.46
N VAL A 80 -10.06 -6.22 -11.43
CA VAL A 80 -10.30 -6.68 -10.05
C VAL A 80 -11.50 -7.61 -9.98
N ILE A 81 -12.60 -7.23 -10.62
CA ILE A 81 -13.85 -7.99 -10.65
C ILE A 81 -13.69 -9.28 -11.47
N GLU A 82 -13.12 -9.20 -12.68
CA GLU A 82 -12.95 -10.33 -13.60
C GLU A 82 -12.09 -11.44 -12.99
N TYR A 83 -11.00 -11.06 -12.33
CA TYR A 83 -10.05 -11.99 -11.73
C TYR A 83 -10.32 -12.29 -10.25
N GLY A 84 -11.45 -11.79 -9.72
CA GLY A 84 -11.99 -12.17 -8.41
C GLY A 84 -11.12 -11.77 -7.21
N ILE A 85 -10.28 -10.73 -7.36
CA ILE A 85 -9.42 -10.28 -6.28
C ILE A 85 -10.19 -9.36 -5.32
N GLN A 86 -9.76 -9.25 -4.06
CA GLN A 86 -10.58 -8.69 -2.98
C GLN A 86 -10.44 -7.17 -2.82
N GLY A 87 -9.71 -6.50 -3.71
CA GLY A 87 -9.44 -5.08 -3.61
C GLY A 87 -8.25 -4.61 -4.42
N ILE A 88 -7.90 -3.34 -4.24
CA ILE A 88 -6.85 -2.63 -4.95
C ILE A 88 -6.07 -1.69 -4.01
N ASP A 89 -4.75 -1.69 -4.13
CA ASP A 89 -3.85 -0.70 -3.52
C ASP A 89 -3.37 0.27 -4.60
N VAL A 90 -3.43 1.57 -4.34
CA VAL A 90 -3.01 2.63 -5.26
C VAL A 90 -1.57 3.02 -4.92
N ASP A 91 -0.60 2.38 -5.59
CA ASP A 91 0.85 2.64 -5.45
C ASP A 91 1.31 3.68 -6.48
N TYR A 92 0.72 4.87 -6.39
CA TYR A 92 1.02 5.98 -7.29
C TYR A 92 2.42 6.54 -7.01
N GLU A 93 3.32 6.49 -8.00
CA GLU A 93 4.72 6.98 -7.90
C GLU A 93 5.07 7.99 -9.01
N ASP A 94 4.11 8.82 -9.43
CA ASP A 94 4.35 9.88 -10.42
C ASP A 94 4.93 11.15 -9.77
N PHE A 95 6.18 11.05 -9.33
CA PHE A 95 6.92 12.15 -8.71
C PHE A 95 7.00 13.39 -9.61
N THR A 96 7.06 13.21 -10.94
CA THR A 96 7.14 14.35 -11.87
C THR A 96 5.88 15.22 -11.80
N ALA A 97 4.70 14.60 -11.85
CA ALA A 97 3.45 15.33 -11.71
C ALA A 97 3.30 15.90 -10.30
N PHE A 98 3.62 15.10 -9.27
CA PHE A 98 3.43 15.51 -7.88
C PHE A 98 4.33 16.69 -7.52
N ASP A 99 5.62 16.63 -7.86
CA ASP A 99 6.60 17.68 -7.58
C ASP A 99 6.44 18.94 -8.44
N SER A 100 5.60 18.89 -9.48
CA SER A 100 5.17 20.11 -10.17
C SER A 100 4.36 21.03 -9.26
N GLY A 101 3.79 20.49 -8.17
CA GLY A 101 3.10 21.20 -7.10
C GLY A 101 1.80 21.88 -7.53
N ASN A 102 1.35 21.70 -8.76
CA ASN A 102 0.25 22.48 -9.35
C ASN A 102 -1.16 21.89 -9.06
N GLY A 103 -1.27 20.85 -8.24
CA GLY A 103 -2.55 20.22 -7.89
C GLY A 103 -3.05 19.15 -8.87
N THR A 104 -2.31 18.89 -9.96
CA THR A 104 -2.76 17.94 -10.99
C THR A 104 -2.74 16.49 -10.50
N SER A 105 -1.72 16.09 -9.76
CA SER A 105 -1.65 14.74 -9.15
C SER A 105 -2.75 14.53 -8.13
N GLU A 106 -2.99 15.51 -7.27
CA GLU A 106 -4.05 15.45 -6.27
C GLU A 106 -5.43 15.34 -6.95
N THR A 107 -5.68 16.17 -7.97
CA THR A 107 -6.94 16.11 -8.76
C THR A 107 -7.12 14.76 -9.44
N TRP A 108 -6.03 14.21 -10.00
CA TRP A 108 -6.03 12.91 -10.65
C TRP A 108 -6.36 11.79 -9.65
N LEU A 109 -5.67 11.75 -8.52
CA LEU A 109 -5.88 10.77 -7.43
C LEU A 109 -7.30 10.85 -6.87
N ILE A 110 -7.81 12.06 -6.63
CA ILE A 110 -9.19 12.28 -6.15
C ILE A 110 -10.20 11.68 -7.13
N THR A 111 -10.07 12.01 -8.42
CA THR A 111 -10.98 11.54 -9.46
C THR A 111 -10.90 10.02 -9.62
N PHE A 112 -9.68 9.48 -9.65
CA PHE A 112 -9.40 8.05 -9.77
C PHE A 112 -10.01 7.27 -8.59
N THR A 113 -9.81 7.75 -7.37
CA THR A 113 -10.35 7.12 -6.13
C THR A 113 -11.87 7.11 -6.12
N GLN A 114 -12.50 8.26 -6.45
CA GLN A 114 -13.95 8.35 -6.56
C GLN A 114 -14.47 7.36 -7.60
N GLN A 115 -13.83 7.30 -8.76
CA GLN A 115 -14.27 6.41 -9.83
C GLN A 115 -14.09 4.93 -9.47
N LEU A 116 -12.97 4.55 -8.83
CA LEU A 116 -12.79 3.18 -8.33
C LEU A 116 -13.95 2.78 -7.43
N ARG A 117 -14.38 3.65 -6.50
CA ARG A 117 -15.50 3.34 -5.59
C ARG A 117 -16.86 3.24 -6.26
N THR A 118 -17.04 3.75 -7.48
CA THR A 118 -18.27 3.50 -8.25
C THR A 118 -18.38 2.03 -8.70
N GLN A 119 -17.25 1.34 -8.85
CA GLN A 119 -17.16 -0.04 -9.32
C GLN A 119 -16.78 -1.03 -8.21
N LEU A 120 -16.05 -0.56 -7.19
CA LEU A 120 -15.53 -1.33 -6.07
C LEU A 120 -16.07 -0.75 -4.74
N PRO A 121 -17.35 -1.00 -4.40
CA PRO A 121 -18.01 -0.39 -3.25
C PRO A 121 -17.26 -0.64 -1.92
N GLN A 122 -17.24 0.37 -1.06
CA GLN A 122 -16.65 0.27 0.26
C GLN A 122 -17.39 -0.77 1.12
N GLY A 123 -16.62 -1.57 1.87
CA GLY A 123 -17.14 -2.71 2.64
C GLY A 123 -17.29 -4.00 1.83
N GLU A 124 -17.27 -3.94 0.50
CA GLU A 124 -17.21 -5.11 -0.39
C GLU A 124 -15.79 -5.35 -0.91
N TYR A 125 -15.10 -4.27 -1.30
CA TYR A 125 -13.72 -4.30 -1.76
C TYR A 125 -12.82 -3.44 -0.88
N ILE A 126 -11.62 -3.94 -0.63
CA ILE A 126 -10.54 -3.17 0.01
C ILE A 126 -10.01 -2.15 -1.00
N LEU A 127 -9.89 -0.90 -0.59
CA LEU A 127 -9.19 0.14 -1.35
C LEU A 127 -8.20 0.84 -0.44
N THR A 128 -6.92 0.70 -0.75
CA THR A 128 -5.81 1.30 0.00
C THR A 128 -4.96 2.14 -0.92
N HIS A 129 -4.12 3.00 -0.34
CA HIS A 129 -3.15 3.78 -1.09
C HIS A 129 -1.77 3.60 -0.46
N ALA A 130 -0.70 3.64 -1.25
CA ALA A 130 0.68 3.54 -0.77
C ALA A 130 1.50 4.83 -1.05
N PRO A 131 1.09 6.01 -0.52
CA PRO A 131 1.86 7.24 -0.71
C PRO A 131 3.22 7.20 -0.01
N VAL A 132 4.19 7.94 -0.54
CA VAL A 132 5.41 8.24 0.23
C VAL A 132 5.13 9.19 1.39
N ALA A 133 5.78 8.95 2.54
CA ALA A 133 5.56 9.76 3.75
C ALA A 133 5.73 11.28 3.52
N PRO A 134 6.72 11.75 2.74
CA PRO A 134 6.88 13.17 2.47
C PRO A 134 5.63 13.82 1.89
N TRP A 135 4.81 13.16 1.07
CA TRP A 135 3.62 13.76 0.47
C TRP A 135 2.56 14.22 1.48
N PHE A 136 2.68 13.85 2.74
CA PHE A 136 1.86 14.38 3.83
C PHE A 136 2.45 15.64 4.51
N SER A 137 3.62 16.12 4.08
CA SER A 137 4.23 17.33 4.64
C SER A 137 3.37 18.55 4.31
N PRO A 138 2.89 19.31 5.31
CA PRO A 138 2.06 20.48 5.07
C PRO A 138 2.87 21.58 4.37
N ASN A 139 2.20 22.33 3.48
CA ASN A 139 2.75 23.48 2.76
C ASN A 139 3.95 23.21 1.83
N LEU A 140 4.33 21.94 1.60
CA LEU A 140 5.45 21.61 0.72
C LEU A 140 5.04 21.53 -0.77
N TRP A 141 3.83 21.06 -1.06
CA TRP A 141 3.22 21.13 -2.39
C TRP A 141 2.06 22.12 -2.38
N SER A 142 2.02 23.04 -3.37
CA SER A 142 0.94 24.03 -3.46
C SER A 142 -0.44 23.42 -3.75
N GLY A 143 -0.48 22.18 -4.28
CA GLY A 143 -1.71 21.38 -4.40
C GLY A 143 -2.21 20.78 -3.08
N GLY A 144 -1.44 20.91 -1.99
CA GLY A 144 -1.76 20.39 -0.67
C GLY A 144 -1.31 18.95 -0.42
N GLY A 145 -0.71 18.29 -1.42
CA GLY A 145 -0.17 16.94 -1.29
C GLY A 145 -1.23 15.91 -0.89
N TYR A 146 -0.80 14.86 -0.22
CA TYR A 146 -1.70 13.79 0.21
C TYR A 146 -2.66 14.20 1.34
N LEU A 147 -2.39 15.31 2.04
CA LEU A 147 -3.35 15.90 2.98
C LEU A 147 -4.59 16.42 2.24
N ALA A 148 -4.43 17.04 1.06
CA ALA A 148 -5.56 17.46 0.24
C ALA A 148 -6.33 16.26 -0.35
N VAL A 149 -5.63 15.18 -0.69
CA VAL A 149 -6.26 13.92 -1.13
C VAL A 149 -7.09 13.29 0.00
N ASP A 150 -6.53 13.13 1.20
CA ASP A 150 -7.27 12.59 2.36
C ASP A 150 -8.46 13.48 2.74
N GLN A 151 -8.29 14.81 2.75
CA GLN A 151 -9.41 15.72 3.04
C GLN A 151 -10.56 15.58 2.02
N SER A 152 -10.24 15.29 0.76
CA SER A 152 -11.22 15.24 -0.34
C SER A 152 -11.89 13.87 -0.49
N VAL A 153 -11.11 12.78 -0.36
CA VAL A 153 -11.55 11.40 -0.64
C VAL A 153 -11.03 10.39 0.37
N GLY A 154 -10.41 10.83 1.46
CA GLY A 154 -9.91 9.94 2.50
C GLY A 154 -10.98 9.05 3.09
N TYR A 155 -12.23 9.51 3.19
CA TYR A 155 -13.34 8.66 3.67
C TYR A 155 -13.65 7.46 2.75
N LEU A 156 -13.22 7.51 1.49
CA LEU A 156 -13.33 6.42 0.52
C LEU A 156 -12.15 5.44 0.60
N ILE A 157 -11.06 5.79 1.28
CA ILE A 157 -9.83 5.00 1.35
C ILE A 157 -9.82 4.29 2.70
N ASP A 158 -9.67 2.96 2.69
CA ASP A 158 -9.77 2.15 3.92
C ASP A 158 -8.55 2.39 4.83
N TRP A 159 -7.34 2.47 4.27
CA TRP A 159 -6.12 2.90 4.96
C TRP A 159 -4.98 3.27 3.99
N TYR A 160 -3.89 3.82 4.52
CA TYR A 160 -2.67 4.20 3.82
C TYR A 160 -1.49 3.32 4.22
N ASN A 161 -0.93 2.57 3.27
CA ASN A 161 0.32 1.82 3.39
C ASN A 161 1.52 2.77 3.16
N ILE A 162 1.76 3.70 4.11
CA ILE A 162 2.68 4.82 3.90
C ILE A 162 4.13 4.35 3.74
N GLN A 163 4.78 4.77 2.66
CA GLN A 163 6.16 4.43 2.38
C GLN A 163 7.13 5.31 3.18
N PHE A 164 7.64 4.78 4.30
CA PHE A 164 8.67 5.43 5.13
C PHE A 164 10.10 5.01 4.72
N TYR A 165 10.36 4.98 3.42
CA TYR A 165 11.63 4.54 2.82
C TYR A 165 11.85 5.20 1.45
N ASN A 166 13.08 5.13 0.91
CA ASN A 166 13.50 5.81 -0.32
C ASN A 166 13.49 7.36 -0.30
N GLN A 167 13.40 7.99 0.87
CA GLN A 167 13.26 9.46 0.99
C GLN A 167 14.55 10.19 1.39
N GLY A 168 15.67 9.47 1.44
CA GLY A 168 16.94 9.95 1.98
C GLY A 168 17.58 8.91 2.89
N SER A 169 18.90 8.98 3.08
CA SER A 169 19.67 7.94 3.79
C SER A 169 19.38 7.86 5.28
N THR A 170 18.97 8.97 5.90
CA THR A 170 18.66 9.07 7.32
C THR A 170 17.16 9.13 7.61
N GLU A 171 16.33 9.33 6.59
CA GLU A 171 14.91 9.57 6.75
C GLU A 171 14.17 8.35 7.27
N TYR A 172 13.44 8.55 8.37
CA TYR A 172 12.64 7.53 9.05
C TYR A 172 13.43 6.28 9.48
N THR A 173 14.75 6.39 9.72
CA THR A 173 15.59 5.23 10.09
C THR A 173 15.71 4.97 11.59
N THR A 174 15.08 5.80 12.42
CA THR A 174 15.03 5.69 13.88
C THR A 174 13.57 5.73 14.34
N CYS A 175 13.25 5.27 15.56
CA CYS A 175 11.89 5.36 16.08
C CYS A 175 11.40 6.81 16.16
N ALA A 176 12.23 7.73 16.68
CA ALA A 176 11.89 9.15 16.71
C ALA A 176 11.62 9.73 15.31
N GLY A 177 12.50 9.43 14.35
CA GLY A 177 12.34 9.88 12.96
C GLY A 177 11.10 9.33 12.26
N LEU A 178 10.73 8.08 12.58
CA LEU A 178 9.58 7.39 12.02
C LEU A 178 8.26 7.84 12.66
N LEU A 179 8.25 8.02 13.98
CA LEU A 179 7.03 8.16 14.78
C LEU A 179 6.68 9.62 15.07
N THR A 180 7.64 10.41 15.56
CA THR A 180 7.33 11.66 16.28
C THR A 180 7.96 12.92 15.68
N THR A 181 9.10 12.82 14.99
CA THR A 181 9.82 14.01 14.49
C THR A 181 10.55 13.70 13.19
N SER A 182 9.93 14.06 12.06
CA SER A 182 10.60 14.02 10.76
C SER A 182 11.63 15.14 10.62
N SER A 183 12.45 15.07 9.56
CA SER A 183 13.49 16.06 9.31
C SER A 183 12.92 17.40 8.80
N SER A 184 13.77 18.43 8.76
CA SER A 184 13.43 19.69 8.10
C SER A 184 13.32 19.56 6.58
N THR A 185 13.82 18.48 5.98
CA THR A 185 13.69 18.21 4.55
C THR A 185 12.25 17.78 4.23
N TRP A 186 11.66 16.93 5.08
CA TRP A 186 10.28 16.46 4.97
C TRP A 186 9.53 16.84 6.26
N PRO A 187 9.16 18.10 6.46
CA PRO A 187 8.61 18.55 7.74
C PRO A 187 7.24 17.92 8.01
N GLU A 188 7.04 17.47 9.24
CA GLU A 188 5.78 16.94 9.75
C GLU A 188 5.24 15.68 9.04
N SER A 189 6.14 14.88 8.47
CA SER A 189 5.82 13.63 7.76
C SER A 189 6.04 12.36 8.59
N ALA A 190 6.36 12.46 9.88
CA ALA A 190 6.40 11.30 10.78
C ALA A 190 4.98 10.84 11.15
N LEU A 191 4.80 9.58 11.53
CA LEU A 191 3.48 8.96 11.75
C LEU A 191 2.50 9.84 12.56
N PHE A 192 2.91 10.28 13.75
CA PHE A 192 2.05 11.08 14.63
C PHE A 192 1.93 12.54 14.19
N GLN A 193 2.88 13.04 13.41
CA GLN A 193 2.77 14.37 12.79
C GLN A 193 1.78 14.36 11.63
N ILE A 194 1.76 13.30 10.82
CA ILE A 194 0.73 13.08 9.79
C ILE A 194 -0.66 13.02 10.45
N ALA A 195 -0.78 12.28 11.56
CA ALA A 195 -2.04 12.22 12.30
C ALA A 195 -2.45 13.59 12.88
N ALA A 196 -1.50 14.35 13.42
CA ALA A 196 -1.73 15.71 13.91
C ALA A 196 -2.15 16.70 12.81
N ASN A 197 -1.78 16.42 11.56
CA ASN A 197 -2.19 17.18 10.37
C ASN A 197 -3.57 16.76 9.81
N GLY A 198 -4.30 15.89 10.51
CA GLY A 198 -5.73 15.65 10.26
C GLY A 198 -6.07 14.30 9.63
N VAL A 199 -5.07 13.49 9.28
CA VAL A 199 -5.32 12.12 8.81
C VAL A 199 -5.63 11.22 10.01
N SER A 200 -6.69 10.43 9.92
CA SER A 200 -7.07 9.56 11.04
C SER A 200 -5.96 8.55 11.35
N LEU A 201 -5.51 8.49 12.61
CA LEU A 201 -4.41 7.61 13.04
C LEU A 201 -4.71 6.13 12.73
N ASP A 202 -5.97 5.74 12.82
CA ASP A 202 -6.46 4.40 12.48
C ASP A 202 -6.50 4.11 10.96
N LYS A 203 -6.01 5.02 10.13
CA LYS A 203 -5.75 4.76 8.71
C LYS A 203 -4.26 4.67 8.39
N LEU A 204 -3.37 4.95 9.33
CA LEU A 204 -1.95 5.07 9.04
C LEU A 204 -1.25 3.73 9.27
N VAL A 205 -0.73 3.13 8.21
CA VAL A 205 0.08 1.91 8.28
C VAL A 205 1.54 2.23 7.95
N ILE A 206 2.46 1.73 8.77
CA ILE A 206 3.90 1.89 8.57
C ILE A 206 4.37 0.89 7.50
N GLY A 207 4.69 1.40 6.31
CA GLY A 207 5.36 0.65 5.24
C GLY A 207 6.88 0.72 5.40
N LYS A 208 7.52 -0.45 5.50
CA LYS A 208 8.98 -0.60 5.59
C LYS A 208 9.50 -1.70 4.65
N PRO A 209 10.74 -1.56 4.14
CA PRO A 209 11.40 -2.63 3.41
C PRO A 209 11.61 -3.82 4.33
N GLY A 210 11.25 -5.03 3.87
CA GLY A 210 11.50 -6.26 4.64
C GLY A 210 12.99 -6.60 4.75
N THR A 211 13.78 -6.15 3.77
CA THR A 211 15.22 -6.34 3.67
C THR A 211 15.91 -5.09 3.10
N THR A 212 17.23 -5.03 3.25
CA THR A 212 18.05 -3.95 2.68
C THR A 212 18.12 -3.94 1.15
N LYS A 213 17.57 -4.95 0.46
CA LYS A 213 17.55 -5.05 -1.01
C LYS A 213 16.26 -4.53 -1.64
N GLU A 214 15.20 -4.39 -0.85
CA GLU A 214 13.86 -4.03 -1.34
C GLU A 214 13.66 -2.51 -1.46
N ALA A 215 14.57 -1.72 -0.89
CA ALA A 215 14.61 -0.27 -1.04
C ALA A 215 16.05 0.26 -0.99
N LYS A 216 16.27 1.46 -1.54
CA LYS A 216 17.57 2.15 -1.52
C LYS A 216 17.91 2.69 -0.12
N THR A 217 16.92 3.18 0.62
CA THR A 217 17.09 3.74 1.98
C THR A 217 15.87 3.47 2.86
N GLY A 218 15.97 3.66 4.18
CA GLY A 218 14.82 3.60 5.09
C GLY A 218 14.58 2.25 5.79
N TYR A 219 15.41 1.23 5.52
CA TYR A 219 15.39 -0.04 6.26
C TYR A 219 15.67 0.18 7.76
N ILE A 220 14.91 -0.52 8.60
CA ILE A 220 15.15 -0.64 10.04
C ILE A 220 15.22 -2.15 10.33
N ASP A 221 16.19 -2.57 11.15
CA ASP A 221 16.25 -3.96 11.61
C ASP A 221 14.92 -4.39 12.28
N PRO A 222 14.39 -5.60 12.01
CA PRO A 222 13.12 -6.06 12.57
C PRO A 222 13.00 -5.93 14.09
N THR A 223 14.08 -6.14 14.85
CA THR A 223 14.08 -6.02 16.32
C THR A 223 13.89 -4.56 16.75
N THR A 224 14.59 -3.65 16.08
CA THR A 224 14.44 -2.21 16.32
C THR A 224 13.06 -1.74 15.88
N LEU A 225 12.57 -2.19 14.71
CA LEU A 225 11.24 -1.83 14.21
C LEU A 225 10.13 -2.32 15.14
N ALA A 226 10.26 -3.54 15.69
CA ALA A 226 9.33 -4.06 16.70
C ALA A 226 9.30 -3.17 17.96
N SER A 227 10.45 -2.60 18.36
CA SER A 227 10.51 -1.65 19.47
C SER A 227 9.80 -0.34 19.13
N CYS A 228 10.00 0.21 17.92
CA CYS A 228 9.27 1.40 17.47
C CYS A 228 7.76 1.16 17.42
N VAL A 229 7.31 -0.02 16.97
CA VAL A 229 5.88 -0.37 16.95
C VAL A 229 5.32 -0.48 18.36
N ALA A 230 6.06 -1.05 19.31
CA ALA A 230 5.62 -1.09 20.71
C ALA A 230 5.48 0.32 21.32
N GLU A 231 6.39 1.23 20.98
CA GLU A 231 6.31 2.65 21.36
C GLU A 231 5.05 3.30 20.74
N ALA A 232 4.84 3.14 19.43
CA ALA A 232 3.66 3.67 18.74
C ALA A 232 2.35 3.14 19.35
N ALA A 233 2.31 1.83 19.66
CA ALA A 233 1.15 1.21 20.30
C ALA A 233 0.86 1.76 21.69
N SER A 234 1.90 2.10 22.46
CA SER A 234 1.74 2.76 23.76
C SER A 234 1.17 4.18 23.66
N GLU A 235 1.32 4.82 22.49
CA GLU A 235 0.76 6.13 22.16
C GLU A 235 -0.60 6.06 21.43
N GLY A 236 -1.19 4.86 21.31
CA GLY A 236 -2.55 4.67 20.79
C GLY A 236 -2.65 4.27 19.32
N TRP A 237 -1.54 3.96 18.66
CA TRP A 237 -1.55 3.38 17.31
C TRP A 237 -1.86 1.87 17.35
N ASP A 238 -2.88 1.41 16.63
CA ASP A 238 -3.40 0.03 16.74
C ASP A 238 -3.35 -0.76 15.41
N LYS A 239 -2.49 -0.35 14.46
CA LYS A 239 -2.37 -1.00 13.15
C LYS A 239 -1.24 -2.03 13.08
N VAL A 240 -1.28 -2.81 12.00
CA VAL A 240 -0.32 -3.87 11.71
C VAL A 240 0.71 -3.34 10.73
N LEU A 241 1.98 -3.72 10.90
CA LEU A 241 3.04 -3.44 9.93
C LEU A 241 2.75 -4.11 8.59
N VAL A 242 3.05 -3.43 7.48
CA VAL A 242 3.04 -4.03 6.14
C VAL A 242 4.50 -4.14 5.66
N PRO A 243 5.11 -5.34 5.68
CA PRO A 243 6.41 -5.55 5.08
C PRO A 243 6.28 -5.51 3.56
N ILE A 244 7.05 -4.64 2.90
CA ILE A 244 7.18 -4.67 1.45
C ILE A 244 8.19 -5.74 1.13
N SER A 245 7.70 -6.96 1.01
CA SER A 245 8.45 -7.99 0.35
C SER A 245 7.69 -8.42 -0.89
N ARG A 246 8.43 -8.59 -1.99
CA ARG A 246 8.00 -9.32 -3.21
C ARG A 246 7.80 -10.83 -2.91
N ARG A 247 7.37 -11.14 -1.69
CA ARG A 247 7.36 -12.45 -1.05
C ARG A 247 6.61 -12.35 0.26
N VAL A 248 5.46 -13.00 0.30
CA VAL A 248 4.66 -13.25 1.50
C VAL A 248 5.55 -13.63 2.70
N LEU A 249 5.54 -12.80 3.75
CA LEU A 249 6.06 -13.17 5.07
C LEU A 249 4.89 -13.21 6.05
N THR A 250 4.21 -14.35 6.09
CA THR A 250 3.44 -14.78 7.26
C THR A 250 3.99 -16.14 7.72
N CYS A 251 5.08 -16.12 8.48
CA CYS A 251 5.45 -17.28 9.29
C CYS A 251 4.77 -17.15 10.66
N GLY A 252 3.50 -17.55 10.70
CA GLY A 252 2.75 -17.78 11.93
C GLY A 252 2.88 -19.25 12.34
N VAL A 253 3.31 -19.48 13.57
CA VAL A 253 3.57 -20.81 14.16
C VAL A 253 2.25 -21.59 14.23
N HIS A 254 2.00 -22.48 13.26
CA HIS A 254 1.33 -23.79 13.33
C HIS A 254 0.68 -24.12 11.97
N ALA A 255 0.99 -25.32 11.48
CA ALA A 255 0.49 -26.01 10.28
C ALA A 255 1.19 -25.68 8.94
N HIS A 256 1.64 -26.76 8.31
CA HIS A 256 2.39 -26.85 7.06
C HIS A 256 1.79 -26.06 5.89
N ILE A 257 2.30 -24.86 5.63
CA ILE A 257 2.20 -24.19 4.33
C ILE A 257 3.60 -24.24 3.72
N ARG A 258 3.75 -24.92 2.57
CA ARG A 258 5.02 -24.94 1.84
C ARG A 258 5.29 -23.53 1.32
N CYS A 259 6.28 -22.87 1.90
CA CYS A 259 6.81 -21.61 1.40
C CYS A 259 7.28 -21.79 -0.05
N TRP A 260 6.72 -21.02 -0.99
CA TRP A 260 7.32 -20.87 -2.31
C TRP A 260 8.50 -19.90 -2.20
N GLY A 261 9.69 -20.43 -2.44
CA GLY A 261 10.93 -19.69 -2.49
C GLY A 261 11.73 -20.11 -3.72
N ASP A 262 12.18 -19.07 -4.44
CA ASP A 262 13.34 -19.02 -5.32
C ASP A 262 13.21 -19.51 -6.77
N GLY A 263 13.57 -18.58 -7.66
CA GLY A 263 14.52 -18.80 -8.74
C GLY A 263 14.21 -19.94 -9.70
N VAL A 264 13.77 -19.56 -10.90
CA VAL A 264 13.98 -20.26 -12.18
C VAL A 264 14.18 -21.78 -12.03
N ALA A 265 13.09 -22.53 -12.01
CA ALA A 265 13.12 -23.94 -12.40
C ALA A 265 11.95 -24.16 -13.35
N GLY A 266 12.30 -24.30 -14.63
CA GLY A 266 11.34 -24.54 -15.70
C GLY A 266 10.47 -25.74 -15.41
N MET A 267 9.21 -25.62 -15.83
CA MET A 267 8.33 -26.74 -16.06
C MET A 267 8.99 -27.68 -17.08
N SER A 268 9.30 -28.91 -16.68
CA SER A 268 9.36 -30.02 -17.63
C SER A 268 8.12 -30.87 -17.41
N PRO A 269 7.42 -31.27 -18.49
CA PRO A 269 6.16 -31.98 -18.39
C PRO A 269 6.41 -33.47 -18.17
N THR A 270 5.73 -34.04 -17.17
CA THR A 270 5.09 -35.36 -17.20
C THR A 270 4.03 -35.41 -16.12
#